data_AF-A0A9D2PRA6-F1
#
_entry.id   AF-A0A9D2PRA6-F1
#
_cell.length_a   1.000
_cell.length_b   1.000
_cell.length_c   1.000
_cell.angle_alpha   90.00
_cell.angle_beta   90.00
_cell.angle_gamma   90.00
#
_symmetry.space_group_name_H-M   'P 1'
#
loop_
_entity.id
_entity.type
_entity.pdbx_description
1 polymer ?
#
loop_
_entity_poly.entity_id
_entity_poly.type
_entity_poly.pdbx_seq_one_letter_code
_entity_poly.pdbx_strand_id
1 'polypeptide(L)'
;MKSMEESRFSHKEEQNRKRYQEEGLLEQEWRRMKAYYPRRAAAVQAAVEDACDRLDYEGSFLFDEHPDPWTVRRTCQDICRQLNGRKNIQAMAVFREDLPKDSLSDLTQALFCQEMHRRRCRRKRLKRI
;
A
#
# COMPACT_ATOMS: atom_id res chain seq x y z
N MET A 1 -14.47 -11.52 43.38
CA MET A 1 -15.17 -10.65 42.41
C MET A 1 -14.07 -9.96 41.60
N LYS A 2 -13.87 -10.32 40.33
CA LYS A 2 -12.87 -9.62 39.49
C LYS A 2 -13.20 -8.14 39.47
N SER A 3 -12.21 -7.29 39.69
CA SER A 3 -12.45 -5.85 39.79
C SER A 3 -13.09 -5.35 38.49
N MET A 4 -13.92 -4.30 38.56
CA MET A 4 -14.58 -3.74 37.37
C MET A 4 -13.54 -3.29 36.32
N GLU A 5 -12.31 -3.00 36.74
CA GLU A 5 -11.17 -2.66 35.89
C GLU A 5 -10.57 -3.89 35.19
N GLU A 6 -10.43 -5.03 35.88
CA GLU A 6 -9.96 -6.29 35.27
C GLU A 6 -10.92 -6.78 34.16
N SER A 7 -12.22 -6.60 34.37
CA SER A 7 -13.25 -6.94 33.37
C SER A 7 -13.20 -6.01 32.15
N ARG A 8 -12.93 -4.71 32.35
CA ARG A 8 -12.76 -3.73 31.26
C ARG A 8 -11.48 -3.97 30.47
N PHE A 9 -10.39 -4.32 31.16
CA PHE A 9 -9.10 -4.63 30.54
C PHE A 9 -9.20 -5.88 29.65
N SER A 10 -9.75 -6.98 30.18
CA SER A 10 -9.95 -8.23 29.44
C SER A 10 -10.85 -8.05 28.20
N HIS A 11 -11.90 -7.22 28.29
CA HIS A 11 -12.76 -6.94 27.15
C HIS A 11 -12.05 -6.12 26.07
N LYS A 12 -11.22 -5.14 26.45
CA LYS A 12 -10.43 -4.33 25.51
C LYS A 12 -9.38 -5.18 24.78
N GLU A 13 -8.73 -6.11 25.48
CA GLU A 13 -7.80 -7.06 24.87
C GLU A 13 -8.48 -7.99 23.86
N GLU A 14 -9.66 -8.50 24.19
CA GLU A 14 -10.42 -9.36 23.29
C GLU A 14 -10.93 -8.60 22.05
N GLN A 15 -11.35 -7.34 22.23
CA GLN A 15 -11.68 -6.47 21.09
C GLN A 15 -10.45 -6.19 20.21
N ASN A 16 -9.28 -5.92 20.80
CA ASN A 16 -8.04 -5.74 20.05
C ASN A 16 -7.68 -7.01 19.28
N ARG A 17 -7.79 -8.20 19.91
CA ARG A 17 -7.53 -9.49 19.28
C ARG A 17 -8.42 -9.71 18.05
N LYS A 18 -9.71 -9.41 18.14
CA LYS A 18 -10.65 -9.51 17.01
C LYS A 18 -10.25 -8.58 15.86
N ARG A 19 -9.88 -7.33 16.16
CA ARG A 19 -9.41 -6.38 15.13
C ARG A 19 -8.14 -6.87 14.41
N TYR A 20 -7.16 -7.40 15.14
CA TYR A 20 -5.95 -7.95 14.52
C TYR A 20 -6.25 -9.19 13.66
N GLN A 21 -7.21 -10.02 14.06
CA GLN A 21 -7.66 -11.15 13.24
C GLN A 21 -8.31 -10.69 11.94
N GLU A 22 -9.20 -9.69 12.01
CA GLU A 22 -9.84 -9.08 10.84
C GLU A 22 -8.81 -8.46 9.88
N GLU A 23 -7.84 -7.69 10.38
CA GLU A 23 -6.76 -7.16 9.54
C GLU A 23 -5.93 -8.27 8.88
N GLY A 24 -5.65 -9.34 9.63
CA GLY A 24 -4.92 -10.50 9.10
C GLY A 24 -5.66 -11.18 7.94
N LEU A 25 -6.99 -11.29 8.01
CA LEU A 25 -7.81 -11.82 6.93
C LEU A 25 -7.77 -10.90 5.69
N LEU A 26 -7.92 -9.58 5.90
CA LEU A 26 -7.84 -8.59 4.82
C LEU A 26 -6.47 -8.60 4.13
N GLU A 27 -5.38 -8.78 4.87
CA GLU A 27 -4.04 -8.91 4.29
C GLU A 27 -3.86 -10.18 3.47
N GLN A 28 -4.47 -11.29 3.89
CA GLN A 28 -4.46 -12.54 3.13
C GLN A 28 -5.25 -12.42 1.83
N GLU A 29 -6.45 -11.84 1.89
CA GLU A 29 -7.27 -11.57 0.71
C GLU A 29 -6.54 -10.62 -0.26
N TRP A 30 -5.91 -9.58 0.26
CA TRP A 30 -5.10 -8.66 -0.53
C TRP A 30 -3.94 -9.38 -1.22
N ARG A 31 -3.20 -10.23 -0.50
CA ARG A 31 -2.11 -11.02 -1.07
C ARG A 31 -2.60 -11.97 -2.16
N ARG A 32 -3.77 -12.59 -1.97
CA ARG A 32 -4.41 -13.44 -2.98
C ARG A 32 -4.78 -12.62 -4.23
N MET A 33 -5.35 -11.43 -4.07
CA MET A 33 -5.68 -10.54 -5.18
C MET A 33 -4.43 -10.18 -6.00
N LYS A 34 -3.33 -9.83 -5.35
CA LYS A 34 -2.06 -9.52 -6.01
C LYS A 34 -1.48 -10.68 -6.82
N ALA A 35 -1.75 -11.93 -6.42
CA ALA A 35 -1.29 -13.11 -7.16
C ALA A 35 -1.94 -13.23 -8.56
N TYR A 36 -3.11 -12.63 -8.77
CA TYR A 36 -3.76 -12.57 -10.08
C TYR A 36 -3.24 -11.46 -10.98
N TYR A 37 -2.38 -10.56 -10.48
CA TYR A 37 -1.89 -9.45 -11.29
C TYR A 37 -0.98 -9.95 -12.42
N PRO A 38 -1.16 -9.44 -13.65
CA PRO A 38 -0.25 -9.76 -14.73
C PRO A 38 1.16 -9.29 -14.38
N ARG A 39 2.19 -9.95 -14.95
CA ARG A 39 3.60 -9.73 -14.59
C ARG A 39 4.00 -8.25 -14.56
N ARG A 40 3.50 -7.44 -15.50
CA ARG A 40 3.73 -5.99 -15.55
C ARG A 40 3.14 -5.26 -14.34
N ALA A 41 1.85 -5.46 -14.07
CA ALA A 41 1.18 -4.83 -12.94
C ALA A 41 1.78 -5.29 -11.61
N ALA A 42 2.16 -6.56 -11.49
CA ALA A 42 2.87 -7.07 -10.32
C ALA A 42 4.23 -6.37 -10.11
N ALA A 43 4.99 -6.11 -11.19
CA ALA A 43 6.24 -5.38 -11.11
C ALA A 43 6.05 -3.89 -10.71
N VAL A 44 5.03 -3.23 -11.27
CA VAL A 44 4.66 -1.86 -10.87
C VAL A 44 4.22 -1.83 -9.42
N GLN A 45 3.35 -2.76 -9.01
CA GLN A 45 2.87 -2.89 -7.63
C GLN A 45 4.03 -3.06 -6.64
N ALA A 46 5.00 -3.91 -6.96
CA ALA A 46 6.19 -4.09 -6.11
C ALA A 46 7.00 -2.79 -5.99
N ALA A 47 7.23 -2.08 -7.10
CA ALA A 47 7.95 -0.80 -7.06
C ALA A 47 7.19 0.31 -6.30
N VAL A 48 5.85 0.29 -6.38
CA VAL A 48 4.97 1.18 -5.61
C VAL A 48 5.04 0.84 -4.12
N GLU A 49 4.94 -0.43 -3.74
CA GLU A 49 5.05 -0.89 -2.35
C GLU A 49 6.40 -0.48 -1.75
N ASP A 50 7.51 -0.76 -2.45
CA ASP A 50 8.86 -0.36 -2.05
C ASP A 50 9.00 1.17 -1.88
N ALA A 51 8.38 1.96 -2.76
CA ALA A 51 8.41 3.41 -2.68
C ALA A 51 7.60 3.94 -1.49
N CYS A 52 6.39 3.40 -1.29
CA CYS A 52 5.55 3.71 -0.14
C CYS A 52 6.23 3.32 1.17
N ASP A 53 6.97 2.22 1.23
CA ASP A 53 7.75 1.82 2.41
C ASP A 53 8.84 2.83 2.75
N ARG A 54 9.58 3.33 1.75
CA ARG A 54 10.58 4.39 1.97
C ARG A 54 9.95 5.71 2.41
N LEU A 55 8.73 5.97 1.98
CA LEU A 55 7.98 7.16 2.35
C LEU A 55 7.21 6.99 3.67
N ASP A 56 7.25 5.82 4.31
CA ASP A 56 6.49 5.53 5.54
C ASP A 56 7.20 6.04 6.81
N TYR A 57 7.56 7.33 6.80
CA TYR A 57 8.17 8.03 7.94
C TYR A 57 7.14 8.90 8.68
N GLU A 58 7.49 9.35 9.89
CA GLU A 58 6.64 10.24 10.68
C GLU A 58 6.52 11.63 10.03
N GLY A 59 5.28 12.14 9.90
CA GLY A 59 5.03 13.39 9.16
C GLY A 59 5.10 13.24 7.63
N SER A 60 5.05 12.02 7.10
CA SER A 60 4.98 11.79 5.66
C SER A 60 3.64 12.22 5.05
N PHE A 61 3.71 12.82 3.86
CA PHE A 61 2.54 13.20 3.05
C PHE A 61 1.59 12.03 2.76
N LEU A 62 2.09 10.79 2.86
CA LEU A 62 1.30 9.56 2.76
C LEU A 62 0.08 9.57 3.68
N PHE A 63 0.13 10.29 4.80
CA PHE A 63 -0.90 10.29 5.83
C PHE A 63 -1.55 11.65 6.08
N ASP A 64 -1.22 12.65 5.27
CA ASP A 64 -1.86 13.96 5.33
C ASP A 64 -3.35 13.85 5.04
N GLU A 65 -4.13 14.71 5.68
CA GLU A 65 -5.56 14.83 5.41
C GLU A 65 -5.82 15.10 3.92
N HIS A 66 -5.00 16.00 3.35
CA HIS A 66 -5.05 16.40 1.95
C HIS A 66 -3.63 16.34 1.34
N PRO A 67 -3.20 15.20 0.77
CA PRO A 67 -1.89 15.13 0.12
C PRO A 67 -1.86 16.04 -1.09
N ASP A 68 -0.79 16.82 -1.24
CA ASP A 68 -0.60 17.70 -2.39
C ASP A 68 -0.60 16.89 -3.71
N PRO A 69 -1.48 17.20 -4.68
CA PRO A 69 -1.56 16.47 -5.94
C PRO A 69 -0.24 16.46 -6.73
N TRP A 70 0.55 17.53 -6.65
CA TRP A 70 1.82 17.61 -7.36
C TRP A 70 2.84 16.65 -6.78
N THR A 71 2.95 16.60 -5.45
CA THR A 71 3.82 15.66 -4.73
C THR A 71 3.47 14.21 -5.04
N VAL A 72 2.18 13.86 -5.07
CA VAL A 72 1.70 12.53 -5.48
C VAL A 72 2.12 12.21 -6.92
N ARG A 73 1.86 13.13 -7.86
CA ARG A 73 2.18 12.93 -9.28
C ARG A 73 3.69 12.81 -9.51
N ARG A 74 4.50 13.64 -8.86
CA ARG A 74 5.96 13.60 -8.93
C ARG A 74 6.50 12.27 -8.41
N THR A 75 5.98 11.79 -7.29
CA THR A 75 6.35 10.48 -6.74
C THR A 75 6.05 9.34 -7.73
N CYS A 76 4.87 9.36 -8.35
CA CYS A 76 4.51 8.39 -9.39
C CYS A 76 5.46 8.46 -10.60
N GLN A 77 5.83 9.66 -11.05
CA GLN A 77 6.82 9.84 -12.12
C GLN A 77 8.19 9.29 -11.75
N ASP A 78 8.65 9.49 -10.52
CA ASP A 78 9.93 8.97 -10.05
C ASP A 78 9.93 7.44 -9.97
N ILE A 79 8.82 6.82 -9.58
CA ILE A 79 8.64 5.36 -9.65
C ILE A 79 8.69 4.89 -11.11
N CYS A 80 7.99 5.57 -12.03
CA CYS A 80 8.03 5.25 -13.45
C CYS A 80 9.45 5.37 -14.03
N ARG A 81 10.20 6.41 -13.64
CA ARG A 81 11.60 6.60 -14.03
C ARG A 81 12.48 5.48 -13.49
N GLN A 82 12.26 5.04 -12.25
CA GLN A 82 13.00 3.91 -11.68
C GLN A 82 12.68 2.60 -12.41
N LEU A 83 11.43 2.35 -12.78
CA LEU A 83 11.04 1.17 -13.55
C LEU A 83 11.65 1.15 -14.95
N ASN A 84 11.73 2.31 -15.60
CA ASN A 84 12.33 2.46 -16.93
C ASN A 84 13.87 2.50 -16.90
N GLY A 85 14.47 3.06 -15.85
CA GLY A 85 15.91 3.29 -15.72
C GLY A 85 16.66 2.15 -15.01
N ARG A 86 15.98 1.36 -14.16
CA ARG A 86 16.55 0.12 -13.62
C ARG A 86 16.72 -0.85 -14.78
N LYS A 87 17.98 -1.16 -15.11
CA LYS A 87 18.41 -2.29 -15.94
C LYS A 87 18.08 -3.64 -15.29
N ASN A 88 16.87 -3.81 -14.75
CA ASN A 88 16.36 -5.12 -14.36
C ASN A 88 16.04 -5.84 -15.67
N ILE A 89 16.95 -6.72 -16.09
CA ILE A 89 16.85 -7.58 -17.28
C ILE A 89 15.47 -8.28 -17.32
N GLN A 90 14.90 -8.57 -16.15
CA GLN A 90 13.59 -9.19 -15.97
C GLN A 90 12.39 -8.23 -16.13
N ALA A 91 12.53 -6.95 -15.76
CA ALA A 91 11.50 -5.94 -15.97
C ALA A 91 11.43 -5.51 -17.44
N MET A 92 12.58 -5.34 -18.10
CA MET A 92 12.64 -5.06 -19.54
C MET A 92 11.93 -6.13 -20.37
N ALA A 93 12.10 -7.42 -20.06
CA ALA A 93 11.40 -8.50 -20.77
C ALA A 93 9.87 -8.46 -20.59
N VAL A 94 9.41 -7.96 -19.45
CA VAL A 94 7.99 -7.86 -19.07
C VAL A 94 7.32 -6.61 -19.68
N PHE A 95 8.09 -5.53 -19.92
CA PHE A 95 7.59 -4.30 -20.55
C PHE A 95 7.72 -4.28 -22.09
N ARG A 96 8.21 -5.37 -22.73
CA ARG A 96 8.35 -5.47 -24.21
C ARG A 96 7.05 -5.67 -24.99
N GLU A 97 5.92 -5.95 -24.34
CA GLU A 97 4.63 -5.99 -25.03
C GLU A 97 4.09 -4.56 -25.23
N ASP A 98 3.72 -4.23 -26.46
CA ASP A 98 3.38 -2.91 -26.98
C ASP A 98 2.20 -2.25 -26.24
N LEU A 99 2.47 -1.57 -25.12
CA LEU A 99 1.52 -0.67 -24.46
C LEU A 99 2.02 0.76 -24.59
N PRO A 100 1.15 1.73 -24.92
CA PRO A 100 1.53 3.13 -25.01
C PRO A 100 2.21 3.57 -23.71
N LYS A 101 3.32 4.29 -23.81
CA LYS A 101 4.13 4.77 -22.68
C LYS A 101 3.30 5.52 -21.62
N ASP A 102 2.17 6.09 -22.05
CA ASP A 102 1.22 6.83 -21.22
C ASP A 102 0.42 5.93 -20.26
N SER A 103 0.16 4.67 -20.62
CA SER A 103 -0.60 3.71 -19.80
C SER A 103 0.09 3.31 -18.49
N LEU A 104 1.42 3.36 -18.46
CA LEU A 104 2.21 3.00 -17.29
C LEU A 104 2.14 4.06 -16.19
N SER A 105 2.04 5.34 -16.59
CA SER A 105 1.84 6.45 -15.65
C SER A 105 0.52 6.31 -14.93
N ASP A 106 -0.56 6.05 -15.67
CA ASP A 106 -1.91 5.92 -15.12
C ASP A 106 -2.02 4.71 -14.20
N LEU A 107 -1.46 3.56 -14.61
CA LEU A 107 -1.40 2.37 -13.77
C LEU A 107 -0.61 2.63 -12.48
N THR A 108 0.56 3.28 -12.58
CA THR A 108 1.38 3.61 -11.42
C THR A 108 0.63 4.52 -10.46
N GLN A 109 -0.06 5.53 -10.99
CA GLN A 109 -0.84 6.45 -10.17
C GLN A 109 -2.02 5.75 -9.49
N ALA A 110 -2.75 4.89 -10.20
CA ALA A 110 -3.85 4.12 -9.64
C ALA A 110 -3.38 3.21 -8.49
N LEU A 111 -2.31 2.44 -8.73
CA LEU A 111 -1.74 1.53 -7.72
C LEU A 111 -1.16 2.29 -6.53
N PHE A 112 -0.50 3.44 -6.76
CA PHE A 112 0.01 4.30 -5.69
C PHE A 112 -1.12 4.82 -4.82
N CYS A 113 -2.18 5.40 -5.41
CA CYS A 113 -3.35 5.86 -4.67
C CYS A 113 -4.03 4.73 -3.87
N GLN A 114 -4.13 3.53 -4.46
CA GLN A 114 -4.67 2.35 -3.78
C GLN A 114 -3.83 1.96 -2.57
N GLU A 115 -2.50 1.94 -2.71
CA GLU A 115 -1.59 1.60 -1.62
C GLU A 115 -1.61 2.64 -0.50
N MET A 116 -1.64 3.94 -0.85
CA MET A 116 -1.85 5.02 0.11
C MET A 116 -3.16 4.81 0.89
N HIS A 117 -4.26 4.58 0.18
CA HIS A 117 -5.58 4.35 0.78
C HIS A 117 -5.56 3.14 1.71
N ARG A 118 -4.96 2.02 1.28
CA ARG A 118 -4.83 0.80 2.06
C ARG A 118 -4.09 1.05 3.38
N ARG A 119 -2.94 1.75 3.35
CA ARG A 119 -2.18 2.09 4.56
C ARG A 119 -2.95 3.01 5.49
N ARG A 120 -3.64 4.03 4.95
CA ARG A 120 -4.50 4.94 5.73
C ARG A 120 -5.62 4.18 6.41
N CYS A 121 -6.33 3.31 5.68
CA CYS A 121 -7.42 2.50 6.23
C CYS A 121 -6.93 1.51 7.30
N ARG A 122 -5.81 0.80 7.05
CA ARG A 122 -5.18 -0.07 8.06
C ARG A 122 -4.86 0.71 9.32
N ARG A 123 -4.22 1.88 9.21
CA ARG A 123 -3.93 2.75 10.36
C ARG A 123 -5.19 3.19 11.09
N LYS A 124 -6.27 3.60 10.39
CA LYS A 124 -7.53 3.99 11.04
C LYS A 124 -8.19 2.84 11.81
N ARG A 125 -8.16 1.62 11.27
CA ARG A 125 -8.72 0.43 11.92
C ARG A 125 -7.91 0.03 13.17
N LEU A 126 -6.59 0.22 13.13
CA LEU A 126 -5.69 -0.09 14.24
C LEU A 126 -5.56 1.05 15.29
N LYS A 127 -5.73 2.33 14.92
CA LYS A 127 -5.57 3.50 15.81
C LYS A 127 -6.85 3.97 16.52
N ARG A 128 -8.00 3.29 16.42
CA ARG A 128 -9.20 3.59 17.24
C ARG A 128 -8.99 3.16 18.71
N ILE A 129 -8.05 3.80 19.42
CA ILE A 129 -7.68 3.59 20.82
C ILE A 129 -7.92 4.87 21.61
#